data_AF-A0A7W7W0T2-F1
#
_entry.id   AF-A0A7W7W0T2-F1
#
_cell.length_a   1.000
_cell.length_b   1.000
_cell.length_c   1.000
_cell.angle_alpha   90.00
_cell.angle_beta   90.00
_cell.angle_gamma   90.00
#
_symmetry.space_group_name_H-M   'P 1'
#
loop_
_entity.id
_entity.type
_entity.pdbx_description
1 polymer ?
#
loop_
_entity_poly.entity_id
_entity_poly.type
_entity_poly.pdbx_seq_one_letter_code
_entity_poly.pdbx_strand_id
1 'polypeptide(L)'
;MTSTTRLDSLAEAAEAAPFANIAMLGGPSGAGRHLYQVLHTAELNPSLCIIDGVSTLTVAVQGGEVWITGRGRTLAHPRRDHTGWIATLHTNERDPADRQAIVIYEGAPETGLTSDTAACAGAAGALVAIARHLRTTTVSARIKTALLAERGITANEGVDHDALTVDLPAGGALWIDNGDATLDYQAEDYYGVEIWYYPEDPSEGGGRRMLEAVKEGHRGLAGSRADLPAVLDTVENAVRTGVLTL
;
A
#
# COMPACT_ATOMS: atom_id res chain seq x y z
N MET A 1 13.20 -35.51 -20.74
CA MET A 1 12.79 -35.69 -19.33
C MET A 1 13.94 -35.27 -18.44
N THR A 2 13.94 -34.03 -17.94
CA THR A 2 14.70 -33.52 -16.77
C THR A 2 14.60 -31.99 -16.76
N SER A 3 13.42 -31.46 -16.43
CA SER A 3 13.24 -30.02 -16.19
C SER A 3 12.13 -29.82 -15.15
N THR A 4 12.24 -30.55 -14.04
CA THR A 4 11.31 -30.45 -12.90
C THR A 4 12.06 -30.16 -11.61
N THR A 5 13.36 -30.47 -11.54
CA THR A 5 14.17 -30.41 -10.30
C THR A 5 14.58 -29.01 -9.85
N ARG A 6 14.43 -27.97 -10.70
CA ARG A 6 14.96 -26.61 -10.40
C ARG A 6 13.90 -25.63 -9.86
N LEU A 7 12.62 -25.90 -10.12
CA LEU A 7 11.50 -25.11 -9.59
C LEU A 7 11.11 -25.59 -8.18
N ASP A 8 11.15 -26.89 -7.95
CA ASP A 8 10.92 -27.46 -6.61
C ASP A 8 12.01 -27.02 -5.62
N SER A 9 13.27 -26.91 -6.05
CA SER A 9 14.37 -26.46 -5.18
C SER A 9 14.31 -24.98 -4.77
N LEU A 10 13.64 -24.13 -5.57
CA LEU A 10 13.48 -22.70 -5.25
C LEU A 10 12.27 -22.47 -4.34
N ALA A 11 11.21 -23.26 -4.50
CA ALA A 11 10.08 -23.27 -3.57
C ALA A 11 10.49 -23.84 -2.20
N GLU A 12 11.27 -24.91 -2.18
CA GLU A 12 11.76 -25.55 -0.95
C GLU A 12 12.83 -24.71 -0.23
N ALA A 13 13.63 -23.92 -0.98
CA ALA A 13 14.55 -22.93 -0.40
C ALA A 13 13.84 -21.69 0.16
N ALA A 14 12.74 -21.25 -0.45
CA ALA A 14 11.92 -20.15 0.08
C ALA A 14 11.16 -20.54 1.35
N GLU A 15 10.79 -21.81 1.49
CA GLU A 15 10.07 -22.33 2.67
C GLU A 15 11.00 -22.61 3.87
N ALA A 16 12.29 -22.92 3.61
CA ALA A 16 13.31 -23.11 4.66
C ALA A 16 14.03 -21.83 5.12
N ALA A 17 14.05 -20.77 4.29
CA ALA A 17 14.72 -19.49 4.58
C ALA A 17 14.19 -18.67 5.77
N PRO A 18 12.88 -18.60 6.10
CA PRO A 18 12.41 -17.71 7.17
C PRO A 18 12.94 -18.11 8.55
N PHE A 19 13.18 -19.40 8.81
CA PHE A 19 13.59 -19.89 10.13
C PHE A 19 15.09 -19.73 10.42
N ALA A 20 15.96 -19.76 9.41
CA ALA A 20 17.40 -19.51 9.58
C ALA A 20 17.67 -18.05 9.97
N ASN A 21 16.89 -17.11 9.44
CA ASN A 21 17.01 -15.68 9.72
C ASN A 21 16.50 -15.31 11.13
N ILE A 22 15.50 -16.02 11.69
CA ILE A 22 14.99 -15.77 13.05
C ILE A 22 16.06 -16.02 14.14
N ALA A 23 17.06 -16.87 13.89
CA ALA A 23 18.16 -17.09 14.83
C ALA A 23 18.94 -15.79 15.12
N MET A 24 19.01 -14.88 14.14
CA MET A 24 19.64 -13.56 14.27
C MET A 24 18.89 -12.61 15.22
N LEU A 25 17.68 -12.97 15.67
CA LEU A 25 16.89 -12.21 16.64
C LEU A 25 17.17 -12.61 18.10
N GLY A 26 18.34 -13.19 18.38
CA GLY A 26 18.77 -13.58 19.72
C GLY A 26 18.36 -14.99 20.15
N GLY A 27 18.06 -15.89 19.20
CA GLY A 27 17.67 -17.27 19.49
C GLY A 27 16.28 -17.41 20.13
N PRO A 28 15.96 -18.57 20.77
CA PRO A 28 14.63 -18.85 21.33
C PRO A 28 14.15 -17.85 22.40
N SER A 29 15.10 -17.25 23.12
CA SER A 29 14.86 -16.32 24.23
C SER A 29 15.22 -14.87 23.87
N GLY A 30 15.29 -14.55 22.59
CA GLY A 30 15.56 -13.19 22.11
C GLY A 30 14.31 -12.30 22.17
N ALA A 31 14.51 -11.02 22.47
CA ALA A 31 13.44 -10.03 22.46
C ALA A 31 12.89 -9.82 21.04
N GLY A 32 13.76 -9.71 20.03
CA GLY A 32 13.37 -9.56 18.63
C GLY A 32 12.54 -10.74 18.11
N ARG A 33 12.83 -11.97 18.58
CA ARG A 33 12.03 -13.15 18.23
C ARG A 33 10.62 -13.07 18.82
N HIS A 34 10.48 -12.58 20.05
CA HIS A 34 9.17 -12.37 20.66
C HIS A 34 8.35 -11.34 19.87
N LEU A 35 8.98 -10.23 19.49
CA LEU A 35 8.36 -9.22 18.63
C LEU A 35 7.93 -9.79 17.27
N TYR A 36 8.81 -10.52 16.59
CA TYR A 36 8.47 -11.20 15.32
C TYR A 36 7.24 -12.10 15.46
N GLN A 37 7.18 -12.91 16.54
CA GLN A 37 6.06 -13.79 16.80
C GLN A 37 4.75 -13.01 17.03
N VAL A 38 4.77 -11.94 17.82
CA VAL A 38 3.59 -11.12 18.09
C VAL A 38 3.08 -10.45 16.81
N LEU A 39 3.98 -9.86 16.01
CA LEU A 39 3.63 -9.26 14.72
C LEU A 39 3.03 -10.29 13.75
N HIS A 40 3.60 -11.49 13.70
CA HIS A 40 3.08 -12.58 12.87
C HIS A 40 1.73 -13.09 13.37
N THR A 41 1.52 -13.24 14.68
CA THR A 41 0.21 -13.60 15.26
C THR A 41 -0.85 -12.53 14.99
N ALA A 42 -0.44 -11.26 14.87
CA ALA A 42 -1.30 -10.16 14.45
C ALA A 42 -1.53 -10.08 12.92
N GLU A 43 -1.07 -11.09 12.16
CA GLU A 43 -1.19 -11.15 10.69
C GLU A 43 -0.53 -9.96 9.96
N LEU A 44 0.50 -9.36 10.57
CA LEU A 44 1.25 -8.24 9.98
C LEU A 44 2.40 -8.70 9.07
N ASN A 45 2.65 -10.01 8.97
CA ASN A 45 3.62 -10.63 8.07
C ASN A 45 5.00 -9.92 8.04
N PRO A 46 5.68 -9.82 9.20
CA PRO A 46 6.94 -9.09 9.28
C PRO A 46 8.05 -9.78 8.46
N SER A 47 8.89 -8.99 7.80
CA SER A 47 10.12 -9.45 7.15
C SER A 47 11.34 -9.01 7.97
N LEU A 48 12.39 -9.84 8.01
CA LEU A 48 13.66 -9.47 8.63
C LEU A 48 14.63 -8.97 7.57
N CYS A 49 15.10 -7.73 7.72
CA CYS A 49 16.02 -7.08 6.80
C CYS A 49 17.22 -6.49 7.57
N ILE A 50 18.32 -6.24 6.85
CA ILE A 50 19.44 -5.44 7.35
C ILE A 50 19.37 -4.09 6.64
N ILE A 51 19.14 -3.02 7.41
CA ILE A 51 19.01 -1.66 6.89
C ILE A 51 20.06 -0.80 7.58
N ASP A 52 20.92 -0.15 6.81
CA ASP A 52 22.07 0.62 7.31
C ASP A 52 22.93 -0.16 8.33
N GLY A 53 23.11 -1.46 8.09
CA GLY A 53 23.86 -2.35 8.97
C GLY A 53 23.12 -2.79 10.24
N VAL A 54 21.83 -2.48 10.38
CA VAL A 54 21.00 -2.79 11.55
C VAL A 54 19.93 -3.82 11.20
N SER A 55 19.87 -4.89 11.99
CA SER A 55 18.77 -5.86 11.94
C SER A 55 17.45 -5.17 12.28
N THR A 56 16.53 -5.18 11.32
CA THR A 56 15.26 -4.44 11.36
C THR A 56 14.12 -5.35 10.93
N LEU A 57 13.02 -5.33 11.67
CA LEU A 57 11.78 -5.97 11.24
C LEU A 57 10.99 -4.96 10.42
N THR A 58 10.63 -5.32 9.19
CA THR A 58 9.81 -4.48 8.33
C THR A 58 8.40 -5.04 8.24
N VAL A 59 7.40 -4.17 8.31
CA VAL A 59 5.99 -4.48 8.08
C VAL A 59 5.53 -3.60 6.92
N ALA A 60 5.14 -4.23 5.81
CA ALA A 60 4.62 -3.50 4.66
C ALA A 60 3.27 -2.85 5.01
N VAL A 61 3.12 -1.57 4.69
CA VAL A 61 1.87 -0.82 4.82
C VAL A 61 1.53 -0.16 3.49
N GLN A 62 0.32 0.38 3.32
CA GLN A 62 0.04 1.19 2.15
C GLN A 62 0.84 2.50 2.23
N GLY A 63 1.45 2.88 1.11
CA GLY A 63 2.25 4.11 1.04
C GLY A 63 3.62 4.00 1.72
N GLY A 64 4.08 2.82 2.15
CA GLY A 64 5.35 2.72 2.84
C GLY A 64 5.67 1.37 3.49
N GLU A 65 6.65 1.41 4.38
CA GLU A 65 7.00 0.30 5.26
C GLU A 65 7.29 0.81 6.67
N VAL A 66 6.88 0.03 7.67
CA VAL A 66 7.20 0.30 9.08
C VAL A 66 8.47 -0.46 9.44
N TRP A 67 9.51 0.26 9.82
CA TRP A 67 10.77 -0.28 10.31
C TRP A 67 10.73 -0.35 11.83
N ILE A 68 10.96 -1.53 12.38
CA ILE A 68 10.94 -1.78 13.83
C ILE A 68 12.32 -2.25 14.29
N THR A 69 12.88 -1.53 15.25
CA THR A 69 14.18 -1.81 15.88
C THR A 69 14.08 -1.66 17.40
N GLY A 70 15.06 -2.15 18.15
CA GLY A 70 15.22 -1.73 19.56
C GLY A 70 15.86 -0.34 19.66
N ARG A 71 15.63 0.40 20.74
CA ARG A 71 16.26 1.73 20.97
C ARG A 71 17.79 1.73 20.82
N GLY A 72 18.44 0.62 21.17
CA GLY A 72 19.87 0.42 20.95
C GLY A 72 20.28 0.07 19.50
N ARG A 73 19.38 0.22 18.52
CA ARG A 73 19.54 -0.23 17.13
C ARG A 73 19.92 -1.70 17.03
N THR A 74 19.27 -2.53 17.84
CA THR A 74 19.44 -3.99 17.80
C THR A 74 18.15 -4.69 18.17
N LEU A 75 17.89 -5.80 17.50
CA LEU A 75 16.80 -6.75 17.83
C LEU A 75 17.34 -7.98 18.58
N ALA A 76 18.65 -8.17 18.56
CA ALA A 76 19.34 -9.39 18.95
C ALA A 76 19.87 -9.27 20.39
N HIS A 77 18.97 -9.01 21.34
CA HIS A 77 19.32 -8.96 22.76
C HIS A 77 18.44 -9.91 23.59
N PRO A 78 18.94 -10.39 24.74
CA PRO A 78 18.14 -11.15 25.68
C PRO A 78 16.89 -10.36 26.11
N ARG A 79 15.79 -11.07 26.37
CA ARG A 79 14.52 -10.48 26.84
C ARG A 79 14.68 -9.62 28.11
N ARG A 80 15.60 -10.00 28.99
CA ARG A 80 15.88 -9.27 30.25
C ARG A 80 16.57 -7.92 30.03
N ASP A 81 17.23 -7.75 28.88
CA ASP A 81 17.99 -6.55 28.52
C ASP A 81 17.17 -5.66 27.56
N HIS A 82 15.84 -5.70 27.69
CA HIS A 82 14.93 -4.99 26.80
C HIS A 82 15.04 -3.47 26.95
N THR A 83 15.31 -2.78 25.85
CA THR A 83 15.55 -1.32 25.85
C THR A 83 14.34 -0.50 25.38
N GLY A 84 13.24 -1.15 24.98
CA GLY A 84 12.13 -0.52 24.27
C GLY A 84 12.24 -0.69 22.75
N TRP A 85 11.09 -0.83 22.08
CA TRP A 85 10.99 -0.82 20.62
C TRP A 85 10.84 0.60 20.06
N ILE A 86 11.34 0.81 18.85
CA ILE A 86 11.05 1.99 18.02
C ILE A 86 10.44 1.47 16.73
N ALA A 87 9.27 1.98 16.37
CA ALA A 87 8.67 1.76 15.06
C ALA A 87 8.58 3.09 14.31
N THR A 88 9.10 3.09 13.08
CA THR A 88 9.15 4.27 12.21
C THR A 88 8.50 3.92 10.88
N LEU A 89 7.53 4.71 10.45
CA LEU A 89 6.97 4.65 9.11
C LEU A 89 7.92 5.37 8.14
N HIS A 90 8.31 4.68 7.08
CA HIS A 90 9.02 5.23 5.93
C HIS A 90 8.07 5.29 4.74
N THR A 91 7.83 6.48 4.20
CA THR A 91 6.93 6.66 3.05
C THR A 91 7.61 6.23 1.75
N ASN A 92 6.86 5.54 0.89
CA ASN A 92 7.27 5.16 -0.46
C ASN A 92 7.06 6.35 -1.40
N GLU A 93 7.81 7.43 -1.18
CA GLU A 93 7.80 8.57 -2.10
C GLU A 93 8.79 8.34 -3.23
N ARG A 94 8.34 8.76 -4.42
CA ARG A 94 9.04 8.55 -5.70
C ARG A 94 10.29 9.40 -5.79
N ASP A 95 10.27 10.60 -5.21
CA ASP A 95 11.47 11.39 -4.95
C ASP A 95 12.09 10.97 -3.60
N PRO A 96 13.34 10.48 -3.58
CA PRO A 96 14.06 10.22 -2.34
C PRO A 96 14.18 11.44 -1.41
N ALA A 97 14.08 12.67 -1.93
CA ALA A 97 14.13 13.90 -1.16
C ALA A 97 12.88 14.11 -0.29
N ASP A 98 11.73 13.57 -0.69
CA ASP A 98 10.46 13.75 -0.01
C ASP A 98 10.13 12.59 0.94
N ARG A 99 10.94 11.52 0.96
CA ARG A 99 10.77 10.40 1.88
C ARG A 99 10.75 10.87 3.33
N GLN A 100 9.61 10.70 3.98
CA GLN A 100 9.44 11.03 5.39
C GLN A 100 9.66 9.80 6.25
N ALA A 101 10.35 10.01 7.38
CA ALA A 101 10.49 9.03 8.44
C ALA A 101 9.70 9.53 9.67
N ILE A 102 8.60 8.86 9.98
CA ILE A 102 7.67 9.27 11.04
C ILE A 102 7.71 8.22 12.14
N VAL A 103 8.11 8.61 13.36
CA VAL A 103 8.07 7.71 14.51
C VAL A 103 6.62 7.51 14.95
N ILE A 104 6.13 6.28 14.84
CA ILE A 104 4.75 5.90 15.14
C ILE A 104 4.60 5.22 16.50
N TYR A 105 5.74 4.75 17.04
CA TYR A 105 5.83 4.17 18.37
C TYR A 105 7.25 4.34 18.91
N GLU A 106 7.36 4.83 20.13
CA GLU A 106 8.60 4.83 20.90
C GLU A 106 8.34 4.24 22.28
N GLY A 107 8.90 3.06 22.49
CA GLY A 107 8.81 2.28 23.71
C GLY A 107 9.75 2.76 24.80
N ALA A 108 9.32 2.56 26.04
CA ALA A 108 10.15 2.83 27.22
C ALA A 108 10.59 1.50 27.86
N PRO A 109 11.83 1.38 28.38
CA PRO A 109 12.29 0.14 29.00
C PRO A 109 11.47 -0.22 30.25
N GLU A 110 10.90 0.76 30.96
CA GLU A 110 10.10 0.54 32.17
C GLU A 110 8.76 -0.16 31.92
N THR A 111 8.25 -0.12 30.69
CA THR A 111 6.99 -0.78 30.29
C THR A 111 7.09 -2.30 30.30
N GLY A 112 8.32 -2.84 30.31
CA GLY A 112 8.58 -4.27 30.23
C GLY A 112 8.32 -4.84 28.83
N LEU A 113 9.04 -5.91 28.49
CA LEU A 113 9.04 -6.47 27.13
C LEU A 113 7.65 -6.78 26.58
N THR A 114 6.80 -7.45 27.36
CA THR A 114 5.49 -7.93 26.85
C THR A 114 4.56 -6.78 26.51
N SER A 115 4.40 -5.80 27.41
CA SER A 115 3.54 -4.64 27.18
C SER A 115 4.08 -3.77 26.05
N ASP A 116 5.40 -3.54 26.03
CA ASP A 116 6.05 -2.76 24.99
C ASP A 116 5.93 -3.42 23.60
N THR A 117 6.08 -4.75 23.53
CA THR A 117 5.90 -5.53 22.30
C THR A 117 4.45 -5.46 21.81
N ALA A 118 3.48 -5.61 22.70
CA ALA A 118 2.07 -5.53 22.35
C ALA A 118 1.68 -4.13 21.85
N ALA A 119 2.17 -3.06 22.50
CA ALA A 119 1.90 -1.69 22.10
C ALA A 119 2.59 -1.35 20.76
N CYS A 120 3.83 -1.77 20.56
CA CYS A 120 4.54 -1.62 19.28
C CYS A 120 3.81 -2.32 18.14
N ALA A 121 3.37 -3.58 18.34
CA ALA A 121 2.60 -4.31 17.36
C ALA A 121 1.22 -3.68 17.11
N GLY A 122 0.59 -3.14 18.16
CA GLY A 122 -0.67 -2.40 18.06
C GLY A 122 -0.54 -1.14 17.22
N ALA A 123 0.55 -0.37 17.35
CA ALA A 123 0.80 0.82 16.55
C ALA A 123 0.99 0.48 15.06
N ALA A 124 1.81 -0.52 14.75
CA ALA A 124 1.97 -1.01 13.38
C ALA A 124 0.64 -1.55 12.80
N GLY A 125 -0.10 -2.32 13.61
CA GLY A 125 -1.40 -2.87 13.23
C GLY A 125 -2.46 -1.80 13.00
N ALA A 126 -2.45 -0.71 13.78
CA ALA A 126 -3.35 0.43 13.57
C ALA A 126 -3.11 1.08 12.21
N LEU A 127 -1.85 1.26 11.77
CA LEU A 127 -1.56 1.78 10.44
C LEU A 127 -2.01 0.83 9.33
N VAL A 128 -1.78 -0.47 9.47
CA VAL A 128 -2.29 -1.47 8.51
C VAL A 128 -3.83 -1.43 8.45
N ALA A 129 -4.49 -1.28 9.59
CA ALA A 129 -5.94 -1.20 9.67
C ALA A 129 -6.48 0.10 9.05
N ILE A 130 -5.85 1.24 9.33
CA ILE A 130 -6.17 2.54 8.70
C ILE A 130 -5.99 2.41 7.19
N ALA A 131 -4.86 1.92 6.71
CA ALA A 131 -4.62 1.68 5.28
C ALA A 131 -5.71 0.79 4.65
N ARG A 132 -6.03 -0.35 5.27
CA ARG A 132 -7.12 -1.23 4.80
C ARG A 132 -8.47 -0.50 4.77
N HIS A 133 -8.74 0.36 5.74
CA HIS A 133 -9.95 1.17 5.77
C HIS A 133 -9.95 2.22 4.64
N LEU A 134 -8.83 2.90 4.42
CA LEU A 134 -8.63 3.86 3.32
C LEU A 134 -8.89 3.19 1.96
N ARG A 135 -8.37 1.97 1.73
CA ARG A 135 -8.62 1.15 0.52
C ARG A 135 -10.09 0.80 0.26
N THR A 136 -11.02 1.13 1.16
CA THR A 136 -12.46 0.89 0.95
C THR A 136 -13.28 2.18 0.98
N THR A 137 -12.65 3.30 1.34
CA THR A 137 -13.32 4.58 1.60
C THR A 137 -12.87 5.69 0.67
N THR A 138 -11.69 5.56 0.02
CA THR A 138 -11.25 6.51 -1.01
C THR A 138 -12.08 6.40 -2.28
N VAL A 139 -12.09 7.49 -3.04
CA VAL A 139 -12.82 7.57 -4.31
C VAL A 139 -12.24 6.60 -5.33
N SER A 140 -10.90 6.54 -5.43
CA SER A 140 -10.18 5.61 -6.31
C SER A 140 -10.59 4.15 -6.06
N ALA A 141 -10.57 3.72 -4.80
CA ALA A 141 -10.92 2.36 -4.40
C ALA A 141 -12.37 1.99 -4.70
N ARG A 142 -13.29 2.93 -4.50
CA ARG A 142 -14.72 2.76 -4.79
C ARG A 142 -14.96 2.59 -6.29
N ILE A 143 -14.35 3.43 -7.11
CA ILE A 143 -14.45 3.33 -8.57
C ILE A 143 -13.84 2.02 -9.05
N LYS A 144 -12.63 1.67 -8.58
CA LYS A 144 -11.95 0.41 -8.92
C LYS A 144 -12.77 -0.83 -8.58
N THR A 145 -13.37 -0.85 -7.38
CA THR A 145 -14.22 -1.95 -6.92
C THR A 145 -15.48 -2.06 -7.76
N ALA A 146 -16.14 -0.94 -8.08
CA ALA A 146 -17.34 -0.93 -8.90
C ALA A 146 -17.06 -1.36 -10.35
N LEU A 147 -15.96 -0.90 -10.96
CA LEU A 147 -15.53 -1.32 -12.29
C LEU A 147 -15.32 -2.84 -12.37
N LEU A 148 -14.63 -3.41 -11.38
CA LEU A 148 -14.39 -4.85 -11.34
C LEU A 148 -15.67 -5.63 -11.07
N ALA A 149 -16.46 -5.24 -10.06
CA ALA A 149 -17.63 -5.99 -9.62
C ALA A 149 -18.81 -5.89 -10.59
N GLU A 150 -19.03 -4.71 -11.19
CA GLU A 150 -20.20 -4.46 -12.04
C GLU A 150 -19.94 -4.62 -13.53
N ARG A 151 -18.69 -4.45 -13.99
CA ARG A 151 -18.33 -4.47 -15.42
C ARG A 151 -17.19 -5.44 -15.76
N GLY A 152 -16.54 -6.05 -14.77
CA GLY A 152 -15.40 -6.94 -15.00
C GLY A 152 -14.15 -6.22 -15.52
N ILE A 153 -14.07 -4.89 -15.33
CA ILE A 153 -12.97 -4.05 -15.84
C ILE A 153 -11.92 -3.90 -14.75
N THR A 154 -10.67 -4.20 -15.07
CA THR A 154 -9.54 -4.01 -14.15
C THR A 154 -8.99 -2.60 -14.28
N ALA A 155 -8.69 -1.99 -13.13
CA ALA A 155 -8.10 -0.66 -13.06
C ALA A 155 -6.88 -0.66 -12.13
N ASN A 156 -5.85 0.07 -12.50
CA ASN A 156 -4.56 0.16 -11.82
C ASN A 156 -4.38 1.54 -11.18
N GLU A 157 -3.50 1.62 -10.19
CA GLU A 157 -3.06 2.92 -9.66
C GLU A 157 -2.01 3.48 -10.62
N GLY A 158 -2.23 4.71 -11.09
CA GLY A 158 -1.31 5.42 -11.98
C GLY A 158 -0.02 5.74 -11.23
N VAL A 159 1.12 5.44 -11.85
CA VAL A 159 2.43 5.52 -11.17
C VAL A 159 2.85 6.98 -10.92
N ASP A 160 2.29 7.95 -11.65
CA ASP A 160 2.75 9.35 -11.70
C ASP A 160 1.78 10.40 -11.10
N HIS A 161 0.51 10.07 -10.82
CA HIS A 161 -0.52 11.11 -10.63
C HIS A 161 -1.68 10.71 -9.71
N ASP A 162 -1.52 9.71 -8.83
CA ASP A 162 -2.59 9.21 -7.93
C ASP A 162 -3.96 9.00 -8.61
N ALA A 163 -3.95 8.87 -9.94
CA ALA A 163 -5.10 8.71 -10.81
C ALA A 163 -5.36 7.22 -10.97
N LEU A 164 -6.62 6.85 -11.17
CA LEU A 164 -6.95 5.48 -11.51
C LEU A 164 -6.79 5.31 -13.03
N THR A 165 -6.01 4.30 -13.45
CA THR A 165 -5.75 4.02 -14.86
C THR A 165 -6.47 2.77 -15.33
N VAL A 166 -7.01 2.81 -16.55
CA VAL A 166 -7.64 1.66 -17.21
C VAL A 166 -7.03 1.50 -18.60
N ASP A 167 -6.29 0.42 -18.81
CA ASP A 167 -5.69 0.11 -20.10
C ASP A 167 -6.78 -0.30 -21.10
N LEU A 168 -6.72 0.26 -22.31
CA LEU A 168 -7.70 -0.03 -23.35
C LEU A 168 -7.22 -1.16 -24.27
N PRO A 169 -8.11 -2.08 -24.71
CA PRO A 169 -7.71 -3.21 -25.55
C PRO A 169 -7.09 -2.83 -26.90
N ALA A 170 -7.42 -1.65 -27.43
CA ALA A 170 -6.93 -1.15 -28.72
C ALA A 170 -5.66 -0.30 -28.61
N GLY A 171 -5.11 -0.14 -27.40
CA GLY A 171 -4.03 0.80 -27.10
C GLY A 171 -4.52 2.08 -26.44
N GLY A 172 -3.62 2.74 -25.72
CA GLY A 172 -3.92 3.89 -24.88
C GLY A 172 -4.51 3.51 -23.51
N ALA A 173 -4.76 4.53 -22.69
CA ALA A 173 -5.29 4.38 -21.34
C ALA A 173 -6.34 5.45 -21.02
N LEU A 174 -7.29 5.09 -20.16
CA LEU A 174 -8.13 6.07 -19.48
C LEU A 174 -7.50 6.44 -18.15
N TRP A 175 -7.56 7.72 -17.83
CA TRP A 175 -7.12 8.30 -16.57
C TRP A 175 -8.33 8.91 -15.88
N ILE A 176 -8.58 8.47 -14.66
CA ILE A 176 -9.68 8.96 -13.84
C ILE A 176 -9.04 9.72 -12.69
N ASP A 177 -9.36 11.00 -12.56
CA ASP A 177 -8.84 11.88 -11.52
C ASP A 177 -9.93 12.84 -11.01
N ASN A 178 -9.57 13.83 -10.19
CA ASN A 178 -10.45 14.89 -9.70
C ASN A 178 -10.21 16.27 -10.36
N GLY A 179 -9.49 16.34 -11.48
CA GLY A 179 -9.05 17.57 -12.13
C GLY A 179 -7.70 18.12 -11.63
N ASP A 180 -7.30 17.78 -10.39
CA ASP A 180 -6.00 18.14 -9.80
C ASP A 180 -5.08 16.90 -9.65
N ALA A 181 -5.38 15.82 -10.38
CA ALA A 181 -4.59 14.58 -10.37
C ALA A 181 -4.47 13.90 -8.99
N THR A 182 -5.57 13.74 -8.26
CA THR A 182 -5.61 12.79 -7.13
C THR A 182 -7.00 12.20 -6.93
N LEU A 183 -7.09 10.90 -6.61
CA LEU A 183 -8.33 10.25 -6.16
C LEU A 183 -8.20 9.56 -4.81
N ASP A 184 -7.08 9.74 -4.12
CA ASP A 184 -6.79 9.05 -2.87
C ASP A 184 -7.35 9.75 -1.62
N TYR A 185 -8.19 10.77 -1.81
CA TYR A 185 -8.94 11.38 -0.72
C TYR A 185 -10.22 10.57 -0.39
N GLN A 186 -10.74 10.81 0.82
CA GLN A 186 -11.94 10.15 1.31
C GLN A 186 -13.15 10.51 0.45
N ALA A 187 -14.06 9.55 0.21
CA ALA A 187 -15.31 9.85 -0.51
C ALA A 187 -16.17 10.91 0.20
N GLU A 188 -15.93 11.15 1.50
CA GLU A 188 -16.53 12.25 2.24
C GLU A 188 -16.08 13.62 1.74
N ASP A 189 -14.85 13.75 1.24
CA ASP A 189 -14.22 14.96 0.70
C ASP A 189 -14.38 15.09 -0.83
N TYR A 190 -15.42 14.49 -1.41
CA TYR A 190 -15.58 14.42 -2.87
C TYR A 190 -15.99 15.74 -3.52
N TYR A 191 -15.24 16.19 -4.53
CA TYR A 191 -15.54 17.39 -5.33
C TYR A 191 -16.02 17.06 -6.76
N GLY A 192 -15.65 15.89 -7.28
CA GLY A 192 -16.01 15.42 -8.62
C GLY A 192 -14.94 14.51 -9.18
N VAL A 193 -15.13 14.04 -10.41
CA VAL A 193 -14.11 13.33 -11.17
C VAL A 193 -14.06 13.80 -12.61
N GLU A 194 -12.90 13.67 -13.24
CA GLU A 194 -12.73 13.73 -14.68
C GLU A 194 -12.26 12.38 -15.21
N ILE A 195 -12.56 12.11 -16.48
CA ILE A 195 -11.97 10.98 -17.21
C ILE A 195 -11.31 11.54 -18.45
N TRP A 196 -10.04 11.21 -18.63
CA TRP A 196 -9.23 11.55 -19.78
C TRP A 196 -8.84 10.28 -20.53
N TYR A 197 -8.89 10.33 -21.86
CA TYR A 197 -8.33 9.29 -22.73
C TYR A 197 -6.99 9.78 -23.27
N TYR A 198 -5.97 8.94 -23.12
CA TYR A 198 -4.66 9.16 -23.71
C TYR A 198 -4.36 8.05 -24.72
N PRO A 199 -4.08 8.37 -25.99
CA PRO A 199 -3.71 7.38 -26.99
C PRO A 199 -2.31 6.79 -26.74
N GLU A 200 -1.43 7.57 -26.10
CA GLU A 200 -0.06 7.20 -25.70
C GLU A 200 0.14 7.46 -24.20
N ASP A 201 1.38 7.48 -23.71
CA ASP A 201 1.66 7.82 -22.32
C ASP A 201 1.26 9.29 -22.05
N PRO A 202 0.49 9.58 -21.01
CA PRO A 202 0.04 10.94 -20.68
C PRO A 202 1.17 11.93 -20.38
N SER A 203 2.36 11.45 -19.99
CA SER A 203 3.55 12.29 -19.87
C SER A 203 3.99 12.89 -21.21
N GLU A 204 3.54 12.32 -22.34
CA GLU A 204 3.80 12.80 -23.71
C GLU A 204 2.73 13.81 -24.20
N GLY A 205 1.67 14.03 -23.41
CA GLY A 205 0.59 14.98 -23.70
C GLY A 205 -0.50 14.43 -24.64
N GLY A 206 -1.42 15.29 -25.09
CA GLY A 206 -2.40 14.92 -26.13
C GLY A 206 -3.68 14.21 -25.67
N GLY A 207 -4.01 14.28 -24.38
CA GLY A 207 -5.23 13.68 -23.83
C GLY A 207 -6.53 14.32 -24.31
N ARG A 208 -7.60 13.53 -24.39
CA ARG A 208 -8.97 13.98 -24.68
C ARG A 208 -9.86 13.73 -23.47
N ARG A 209 -10.51 14.78 -22.96
CA ARG A 209 -11.49 14.63 -21.87
C ARG A 209 -12.74 13.90 -22.37
N MET A 210 -13.09 12.83 -21.67
CA MET A 210 -14.23 11.95 -21.92
C MET A 210 -15.40 12.22 -20.97
N LEU A 211 -15.09 12.62 -19.73
CA LEU A 211 -16.08 12.99 -18.71
C LEU A 211 -15.54 14.16 -17.88
N GLU A 212 -16.43 15.11 -17.56
CA GLU A 212 -16.18 16.19 -16.61
C GLU A 212 -17.36 16.22 -15.62
N ALA A 213 -17.13 15.67 -14.43
CA ALA A 213 -18.08 15.70 -13.31
C ALA A 213 -17.58 16.56 -12.14
N VAL A 214 -16.41 17.20 -12.29
CA VAL A 214 -15.91 18.23 -11.39
C VAL A 214 -16.86 19.42 -11.41
N LYS A 215 -17.33 19.82 -10.22
CA LYS A 215 -18.24 20.96 -10.04
C LYS A 215 -17.69 21.87 -8.97
N GLU A 216 -18.12 23.14 -8.99
CA GLU A 216 -17.82 24.07 -7.90
C GLU A 216 -18.44 23.55 -6.59
N GLY A 217 -17.58 23.32 -5.60
CA GLY A 217 -17.97 23.01 -4.23
C GLY A 217 -17.93 21.53 -3.85
N HIS A 218 -17.85 21.33 -2.54
CA HIS A 218 -17.78 20.01 -1.91
C HIS A 218 -19.12 19.25 -2.04
N ARG A 219 -19.08 18.02 -2.55
CA ARG A 219 -20.26 17.17 -2.82
C ARG A 219 -20.33 15.91 -1.94
N GLY A 220 -19.19 15.49 -1.40
CA GLY A 220 -19.04 14.35 -0.51
C GLY A 220 -19.65 13.05 -1.03
N LEU A 221 -19.98 12.14 -0.10
CA LEU A 221 -20.37 10.77 -0.42
C LEU A 221 -21.61 10.69 -1.34
N ALA A 222 -22.55 11.63 -1.19
CA ALA A 222 -23.74 11.71 -2.04
C ALA A 222 -23.38 12.08 -3.48
N GLY A 223 -22.46 13.03 -3.67
CA GLY A 223 -21.91 13.36 -4.98
C GLY A 223 -21.19 12.18 -5.63
N SER A 224 -20.32 11.51 -4.87
CA SER A 224 -19.58 10.33 -5.36
C SER A 224 -20.53 9.23 -5.85
N ARG A 225 -21.61 8.96 -5.11
CA ARG A 225 -22.65 7.99 -5.52
C ARG A 225 -23.43 8.44 -6.75
N ALA A 226 -23.70 9.73 -6.90
CA ALA A 226 -24.45 10.26 -8.03
C ALA A 226 -23.66 10.21 -9.34
N ASP A 227 -22.34 10.40 -9.28
CA ASP A 227 -21.48 10.43 -10.47
C ASP A 227 -20.99 9.03 -10.87
N LEU A 228 -20.96 8.07 -9.94
CA LEU A 228 -20.47 6.71 -10.19
C LEU A 228 -21.09 6.03 -11.43
N PRO A 229 -22.41 6.08 -11.68
CA PRO A 229 -22.99 5.48 -12.90
C PRO A 229 -22.40 6.08 -14.19
N ALA A 230 -22.23 7.40 -14.25
CA ALA A 230 -21.67 8.08 -15.42
C ALA A 230 -20.19 7.71 -15.65
N VAL A 231 -19.43 7.53 -14.57
CA VAL A 231 -18.05 7.03 -14.61
C VAL A 231 -18.00 5.63 -15.20
N LEU A 232 -18.79 4.70 -14.64
CA LEU A 232 -18.82 3.30 -15.09
C LEU A 232 -19.23 3.20 -16.56
N ASP A 233 -20.27 3.91 -16.97
CA ASP A 233 -20.76 3.89 -18.35
C ASP A 233 -19.73 4.48 -19.32
N THR A 234 -19.02 5.54 -18.93
CA THR A 234 -17.96 6.14 -19.77
C THR A 234 -16.80 5.16 -19.98
N VAL A 235 -16.33 4.52 -18.91
CA VAL A 235 -15.23 3.55 -18.97
C VAL A 235 -15.64 2.32 -19.78
N GLU A 236 -16.82 1.75 -19.52
CA GLU A 236 -17.33 0.59 -20.27
C GLU A 236 -17.45 0.89 -21.76
N ASN A 237 -18.00 2.06 -22.10
CA ASN A 237 -18.10 2.48 -23.50
C ASN A 237 -16.73 2.58 -24.16
N ALA A 238 -15.76 3.24 -23.52
CA ALA A 238 -14.41 3.39 -24.05
C ALA A 238 -13.69 2.03 -24.22
N VAL A 239 -13.82 1.11 -23.26
CA VAL A 239 -13.27 -0.25 -23.34
C VAL A 239 -13.91 -1.02 -24.50
N ARG A 240 -15.24 -0.93 -24.67
CA ARG A 240 -15.97 -1.62 -25.73
C ARG A 240 -15.66 -1.07 -27.13
N THR A 241 -15.48 0.23 -27.26
CA THR A 241 -15.23 0.87 -28.57
C THR A 241 -13.73 0.98 -28.91
N GLY A 242 -12.83 0.65 -27.98
CA GLY A 242 -11.37 0.74 -28.15
C GLY A 242 -10.89 2.16 -28.51
N VAL A 243 -11.69 3.17 -28.18
CA VAL A 243 -11.59 4.57 -28.64
C VAL A 243 -10.98 4.73 -30.05
N LEU A 244 -11.59 4.07 -31.04
CA LEU A 244 -11.44 4.37 -32.47
C LEU A 244 -12.79 4.83 -33.02
N THR A 245 -13.19 6.07 -32.74
CA THR A 245 -14.19 6.75 -33.56
C THR A 245 -14.02 8.26 -33.46
N LEU A 246 -13.72 8.82 -34.64
CA LEU A 246 -13.40 10.20 -35.01
C LEU A 246 -11.93 10.61 -34.79
#